data_AF-A0A3C0VYV7-F1
#
_entry.id   AF-A0A3C0VYV7-F1
#
_cell.length_a   1.000
_cell.length_b   1.000
_cell.length_c   1.000
_cell.angle_alpha   90.00
_cell.angle_beta   90.00
_cell.angle_gamma   90.00
#
_symmetry.space_group_name_H-M   'P 1'
#
loop_
_entity.id
_entity.type
_entity.pdbx_description
1 polymer ?
#
loop_
_entity_poly.entity_id
_entity_poly.type
_entity_poly.pdbx_seq_one_letter_code
_entity_poly.pdbx_strand_id
1 'polypeptide(L)'
;GVEFGEPQIDLAKVRAWKEKVIGQLTKGLGGMAKLRKCRIVNGYGKFTGPNTIAVEGEDGPVEVTFEHAIIAAGSKPIQLPFIPHDDPRIWDSTDALELRETPKRLLLMGGGIIGLEMGMVYQALGSTVEVVEML
;
A
#
# COMPACT_ATOMS: atom_id res chain seq x y z
N GLY A 1 7.36 -28.16 -37.09
CA GLY A 1 6.45 -27.16 -36.49
C GLY A 1 6.85 -26.97 -35.06
N VAL A 2 6.65 -25.78 -34.50
CA VAL A 2 6.85 -25.51 -33.07
C VAL A 2 5.53 -24.99 -32.53
N GLU A 3 5.04 -25.61 -31.46
CA GLU A 3 3.87 -25.17 -30.72
C GLU A 3 4.31 -24.75 -29.31
N PHE A 4 3.74 -23.65 -28.82
CA PHE A 4 3.92 -23.18 -27.44
C PHE A 4 2.63 -23.39 -26.67
N GLY A 5 2.74 -23.78 -25.39
CA GLY A 5 1.60 -23.86 -24.47
C GLY A 5 1.26 -22.50 -23.84
N GLU A 6 0.17 -22.47 -23.08
CA GLU A 6 -0.22 -21.26 -22.33
C GLU A 6 0.83 -20.88 -21.27
N PRO A 7 1.14 -19.58 -21.11
CA PRO A 7 2.08 -19.12 -20.11
C PRO A 7 1.54 -19.39 -18.69
N GLN A 8 2.39 -19.93 -17.83
CA GLN A 8 2.07 -20.11 -16.42
C GLN A 8 2.60 -18.94 -15.60
N ILE A 9 1.73 -18.35 -14.78
CA ILE A 9 2.09 -17.24 -13.90
C ILE A 9 2.47 -17.77 -12.52
N ASP A 10 3.69 -17.43 -12.08
CA ASP A 10 4.18 -17.71 -10.73
C ASP A 10 4.01 -16.45 -9.86
N LEU A 11 2.93 -16.42 -9.07
CA LEU A 11 2.63 -15.28 -8.19
C LEU A 11 3.74 -15.02 -7.17
N ALA A 12 4.47 -16.05 -6.71
CA ALA A 12 5.55 -15.85 -5.76
C ALA A 12 6.70 -15.05 -6.39
N LYS A 13 7.03 -15.32 -7.66
CA LYS A 13 8.02 -14.53 -8.41
C LYS A 13 7.54 -13.11 -8.69
N VAL A 14 6.27 -12.93 -9.03
CA VAL A 14 5.67 -11.59 -9.22
C VAL A 14 5.76 -10.77 -7.94
N ARG A 15 5.38 -11.36 -6.79
CA ARG A 15 5.52 -10.72 -5.47
C ARG A 15 6.98 -10.39 -5.14
N ALA A 16 7.89 -11.34 -5.34
CA ALA A 16 9.31 -11.12 -5.06
C ALA A 16 9.89 -9.97 -5.91
N TRP A 17 9.47 -9.85 -7.18
CA TRP A 17 9.85 -8.72 -8.02
C TRP A 17 9.26 -7.40 -7.50
N LYS A 18 7.98 -7.36 -7.13
CA LYS A 18 7.33 -6.19 -6.52
C LYS A 18 8.10 -5.73 -5.27
N GLU A 19 8.41 -6.64 -4.34
CA GLU A 19 9.17 -6.32 -3.12
C GLU A 19 10.58 -5.80 -3.43
N LYS A 20 11.24 -6.33 -4.46
CA LYS A 20 12.54 -5.82 -4.91
C LYS A 20 12.44 -4.36 -5.39
N VAL A 21 11.41 -4.04 -6.17
CA VAL A 21 11.17 -2.67 -6.66
C VAL A 21 10.90 -1.72 -5.48
N ILE A 22 10.00 -2.10 -4.55
CA ILE A 22 9.71 -1.33 -3.33
C ILE A 22 11.00 -1.11 -2.52
N GLY A 23 11.78 -2.16 -2.31
CA GLY A 23 13.04 -2.08 -1.56
C GLY A 23 14.09 -1.19 -2.23
N GLN A 24 14.17 -1.18 -3.56
CA GLN A 24 15.08 -0.29 -4.29
C GLN A 24 14.68 1.18 -4.13
N LEU A 25 13.40 1.50 -4.30
CA LEU A 25 12.90 2.88 -4.24
C LEU A 25 12.97 3.44 -2.81
N THR A 26 12.58 2.65 -1.80
CA THR A 26 12.62 3.07 -0.39
C THR A 26 14.06 3.29 0.11
N LYS A 27 15.02 2.42 -0.26
CA LYS A 27 16.44 2.64 0.02
C LYS A 27 16.98 3.90 -0.66
N GLY A 28 16.55 4.17 -1.89
CA GLY A 28 16.90 5.39 -2.61
C GLY A 28 16.44 6.66 -1.87
N LEU A 29 15.22 6.67 -1.35
CA LEU A 29 14.69 7.77 -0.52
C LEU A 29 15.53 7.98 0.75
N GLY A 30 15.86 6.90 1.47
CA GLY A 30 16.71 6.98 2.66
C GLY A 30 18.11 7.54 2.38
N GLY A 31 18.73 7.11 1.27
CA GLY A 31 20.01 7.66 0.81
C GLY A 31 19.94 9.15 0.48
N MET A 32 18.88 9.56 -0.22
CA MET A 32 18.62 10.96 -0.55
C MET A 32 18.42 11.85 0.68
N ALA A 33 17.69 11.38 1.69
CA ALA A 33 17.49 12.11 2.95
C ALA A 33 18.82 12.33 3.68
N LYS A 34 19.67 11.29 3.74
CA LYS A 34 21.01 11.38 4.33
C LYS A 34 21.92 12.38 3.61
N LEU A 35 21.95 12.34 2.27
CA LEU A 35 22.73 13.29 1.46
C LEU A 35 22.29 14.74 1.67
N ARG A 36 20.99 14.95 1.88
CA ARG A 36 20.41 16.27 2.18
C ARG A 36 20.50 16.66 3.66
N LYS A 37 21.17 15.85 4.49
CA LYS A 37 21.33 16.06 5.94
C LYS A 37 19.99 16.16 6.69
N CYS A 38 18.95 15.52 6.18
CA CYS A 38 17.66 15.42 6.87
C CYS A 38 17.78 14.42 8.03
N ARG A 39 17.41 14.85 9.24
CA ARG A 39 17.26 13.94 10.38
C ARG A 39 15.95 13.16 10.23
N ILE A 40 16.04 11.84 10.21
CA ILE A 40 14.87 10.95 10.23
C ILE A 40 14.65 10.52 11.68
N VAL A 41 13.41 10.65 12.15
CA VAL A 41 12.96 10.11 13.44
C VAL A 41 11.81 9.17 13.11
N ASN A 42 11.99 7.87 13.37
CA ASN A 42 10.98 6.86 13.09
C ASN A 42 10.07 6.68 14.30
N GLY A 43 8.76 6.75 14.10
CA GLY A 43 7.77 6.56 15.15
C GLY A 43 6.47 7.30 14.88
N TYR A 44 5.51 7.16 15.77
CA TYR A 44 4.23 7.88 15.70
C TYR A 44 4.39 9.28 16.30
N GLY A 45 4.22 10.31 15.48
CA GLY A 45 4.31 11.71 15.89
C GLY A 45 2.98 12.28 16.36
N LYS A 46 2.94 12.84 17.58
CA LYS A 46 1.78 13.53 18.15
C LYS A 46 2.17 14.91 18.65
N PHE A 47 1.47 15.95 18.20
CA PHE A 47 1.70 17.32 18.68
C PHE A 47 1.38 17.38 20.19
N THR A 48 2.35 17.84 20.96
CA THR A 48 2.21 18.11 22.40
C THR A 48 2.10 19.61 22.70
N GLY A 49 2.37 20.45 21.69
CA GLY A 49 2.16 21.89 21.72
C GLY A 49 2.24 22.48 20.30
N PRO A 50 2.14 23.82 20.15
CA PRO A 50 2.18 24.49 18.85
C PRO A 50 3.48 24.26 18.05
N ASN A 51 4.59 24.06 18.77
CA ASN A 51 5.95 23.97 18.21
C ASN A 51 6.70 22.71 18.68
N THR A 52 5.97 21.72 19.19
CA THR A 52 6.54 20.51 19.78
C THR A 52 5.74 19.28 19.37
N ILE A 53 6.46 18.24 18.95
CA ILE A 53 5.90 16.92 18.64
C ILE A 53 6.65 15.86 19.45
N ALA A 54 5.91 14.98 20.12
CA ALA A 54 6.45 13.76 20.70
C ALA A 54 6.38 12.64 19.66
N VAL A 55 7.48 11.93 19.48
CA VAL A 55 7.59 10.79 18.55
C VAL A 55 7.79 9.52 19.35
N GLU A 56 6.80 8.64 19.33
CA GLU A 56 6.86 7.32 19.97
C GLU A 56 7.48 6.33 18.97
N GLY A 57 8.77 6.05 19.13
CA GLY A 57 9.52 5.05 18.35
C GLY A 57 9.89 3.82 19.17
N GLU A 58 10.48 2.82 18.51
CA GLU A 58 10.97 1.60 19.18
C GLU A 58 12.06 1.88 20.23
N ASP A 59 12.87 2.92 19.99
CA ASP A 59 13.94 3.36 20.90
C ASP A 59 13.43 4.25 22.06
N GLY A 60 12.12 4.44 22.18
CA GLY A 60 11.47 5.28 23.19
C GLY A 60 11.00 6.64 22.67
N PRO A 61 10.35 7.45 23.53
CA PRO A 61 9.79 8.73 23.13
C PRO A 61 10.89 9.77 22.88
N VAL A 62 10.81 10.43 21.74
CA VAL A 62 11.69 11.54 21.35
C VAL A 62 10.86 12.81 21.22
N GLU A 63 11.24 13.87 21.94
CA GLU A 63 10.65 15.18 21.74
C GLU A 63 11.40 15.95 20.64
N VAL A 64 10.64 16.56 19.72
CA VAL A 64 11.18 17.38 18.64
C VAL A 64 10.50 18.75 18.69
N THR A 65 11.31 19.80 18.83
CA THR A 65 10.88 21.19 18.74
C THR A 65 11.20 21.77 17.36
N PHE A 66 10.34 22.64 16.84
CA PHE A 66 10.49 23.24 15.51
C PHE A 66 9.91 24.64 15.44
N GLU A 67 10.40 25.46 14.51
CA GLU A 67 9.82 26.79 14.21
C GLU A 67 8.60 26.67 13.31
N HIS A 68 8.65 25.75 12.34
CA HIS A 68 7.60 25.49 11.36
C HIS A 68 7.33 24.00 11.22
N ALA A 69 6.08 23.64 10.94
CA ALA A 69 5.68 22.26 10.67
C ALA A 69 4.94 22.15 9.34
N ILE A 70 5.22 21.07 8.62
CA ILE A 70 4.45 20.64 7.45
C ILE A 70 3.77 19.33 7.82
N ILE A 71 2.43 19.31 7.78
CA ILE A 71 1.65 18.10 8.06
C ILE A 71 1.49 17.31 6.75
N ALA A 72 2.08 16.12 6.72
CA ALA A 72 2.05 15.22 5.57
C ALA A 72 1.60 13.80 5.97
N ALA A 73 0.54 13.69 6.78
CA ALA A 73 0.07 12.43 7.37
C ALA A 73 -0.65 11.48 6.38
N GLY A 74 -0.92 11.93 5.14
CA GLY A 74 -1.56 11.10 4.11
C GLY A 74 -3.05 10.84 4.36
N SER A 75 -3.54 9.70 3.86
CA SER A 75 -4.93 9.27 3.96
C SER A 75 -5.00 7.75 4.15
N LYS A 76 -6.20 7.21 4.36
CA LYS A 76 -6.45 5.77 4.54
C LYS A 76 -7.71 5.32 3.79
N PRO A 77 -7.82 4.03 3.40
CA PRO A 77 -9.05 3.50 2.81
C PRO A 77 -10.27 3.74 3.71
N ILE A 78 -11.40 4.05 3.08
CA ILE A 78 -12.67 4.20 3.79
C ILE A 78 -13.19 2.82 4.16
N GLN A 79 -13.57 2.62 5.42
CA GLN A 79 -14.26 1.41 5.85
C GLN A 79 -15.76 1.65 5.92
N LEU A 80 -16.52 0.88 5.13
CA LEU A 80 -17.97 0.92 5.12
C LEU A 80 -18.52 0.12 6.31
N PRO A 81 -19.41 0.69 7.15
CA PRO A 81 -19.84 0.05 8.41
C PRO A 81 -20.56 -1.30 8.26
N PHE A 82 -21.14 -1.57 7.10
CA PHE A 82 -21.90 -2.79 6.83
C PHE A 82 -21.06 -3.95 6.26
N ILE A 83 -19.77 -3.71 6.01
CA ILE A 83 -18.85 -4.72 5.48
C ILE A 83 -18.14 -5.44 6.64
N PRO A 84 -18.11 -6.78 6.65
CA PRO A 84 -17.37 -7.54 7.65
C PRO A 84 -15.87 -7.54 7.34
N HIS A 85 -15.14 -6.51 7.79
CA HIS A 85 -13.71 -6.33 7.53
C HIS A 85 -12.80 -7.37 8.22
N ASP A 86 -13.35 -8.22 9.07
CA ASP A 86 -12.67 -9.37 9.67
C ASP A 86 -12.64 -10.61 8.77
N ASP A 87 -13.45 -10.63 7.70
CA ASP A 87 -13.44 -11.72 6.72
C ASP A 87 -12.20 -11.59 5.80
N PRO A 88 -11.32 -12.60 5.74
CA PRO A 88 -10.07 -12.53 4.98
C PRO A 88 -10.26 -12.44 3.45
N ARG A 89 -11.50 -12.58 2.96
CA ARG A 89 -11.87 -12.40 1.54
C ARG A 89 -12.21 -10.95 1.20
N ILE A 90 -12.41 -10.10 2.19
CA ILE A 90 -12.65 -8.68 2.00
C ILE A 90 -11.29 -7.98 2.02
N TRP A 91 -10.94 -7.37 0.89
CA TRP A 91 -9.64 -6.75 0.70
C TRP A 91 -9.78 -5.25 0.52
N ASP A 92 -8.86 -4.50 1.13
CA ASP A 92 -8.56 -3.16 0.65
C ASP A 92 -7.47 -3.20 -0.45
N SER A 93 -7.02 -2.04 -0.91
CA SER A 93 -5.97 -1.95 -1.93
C SER A 93 -4.61 -2.50 -1.47
N THR A 94 -4.34 -2.47 -0.17
CA THR A 94 -3.11 -3.02 0.42
C THR A 94 -3.13 -4.54 0.34
N ASP A 95 -4.23 -5.16 0.78
CA ASP A 95 -4.42 -6.61 0.70
C ASP A 95 -4.35 -7.10 -0.76
N ALA A 96 -4.98 -6.38 -1.68
CA ALA A 96 -4.94 -6.70 -3.11
C ALA A 96 -3.50 -6.68 -3.67
N LEU A 97 -2.66 -5.75 -3.23
CA LEU A 97 -1.26 -5.67 -3.66
C LEU A 97 -0.34 -6.70 -2.98
N GLU A 98 -0.82 -7.43 -1.98
CA GLU A 98 -0.11 -8.60 -1.47
C GLU A 98 -0.17 -9.78 -2.43
N LEU A 99 -1.10 -9.79 -3.40
CA LEU A 99 -1.22 -10.81 -4.45
C LEU A 99 -1.20 -12.24 -3.88
N ARG A 100 -1.89 -12.49 -2.76
CA ARG A 100 -1.88 -13.77 -2.04
C ARG A 100 -2.31 -14.93 -2.94
N GLU A 101 -3.36 -14.72 -3.72
CA GLU A 101 -3.95 -15.65 -4.68
C GLU A 101 -4.56 -14.91 -5.89
N THR A 102 -4.91 -15.65 -6.95
CA THR A 102 -5.75 -15.15 -8.04
C THR A 102 -7.16 -15.73 -7.87
N PRO A 103 -8.14 -14.97 -7.35
CA PRO A 103 -9.49 -15.46 -7.19
C PRO A 103 -10.14 -15.70 -8.56
N LYS A 104 -10.98 -16.73 -8.70
CA LYS A 104 -11.69 -16.98 -9.96
C LYS A 104 -12.63 -15.83 -10.34
N ARG A 105 -13.25 -15.20 -9.32
CA ARG A 105 -14.12 -14.04 -9.44
C ARG A 105 -13.71 -12.99 -8.42
N LEU A 106 -13.57 -11.75 -8.87
CA LEU A 106 -13.23 -10.61 -8.02
C LEU A 106 -14.30 -9.51 -8.23
N LEU A 107 -14.96 -9.13 -7.14
CA LEU A 107 -15.88 -7.99 -7.14
C LEU A 107 -15.14 -6.76 -6.62
N LEU A 108 -15.15 -5.70 -7.41
CA LEU A 108 -14.68 -4.38 -7.03
C LEU A 108 -15.87 -3.55 -6.57
N MET A 109 -15.85 -3.11 -5.32
CA MET A 109 -16.84 -2.16 -4.78
C MET A 109 -16.29 -0.74 -4.94
N GLY A 110 -16.88 0.03 -5.84
CA GLY A 110 -16.40 1.34 -6.27
C GLY A 110 -15.56 1.24 -7.55
N GLY A 111 -15.97 1.96 -8.58
CA GLY A 111 -15.31 2.16 -9.88
C GLY A 111 -14.30 3.31 -9.89
N GLY A 112 -13.73 3.65 -8.73
CA GLY A 112 -12.64 4.60 -8.63
C GLY A 112 -11.33 4.07 -9.25
N ILE A 113 -10.37 4.98 -9.48
CA ILE A 113 -9.10 4.67 -10.18
C ILE A 113 -8.38 3.46 -9.57
N ILE A 114 -8.25 3.42 -8.23
CA ILE A 114 -7.59 2.31 -7.53
C ILE A 114 -8.27 0.97 -7.82
N GLY A 115 -9.61 0.93 -7.74
CA GLY A 115 -10.39 -0.27 -8.03
C GLY A 115 -10.15 -0.76 -9.45
N LEU A 116 -10.21 0.14 -10.44
CA LEU A 116 -10.01 -0.21 -11.84
C LEU A 116 -8.58 -0.66 -12.15
N GLU A 117 -7.56 -0.02 -11.57
CA GLU A 117 -6.16 -0.46 -11.71
C GLU A 117 -5.95 -1.86 -11.14
N MET A 118 -6.47 -2.13 -9.95
CA MET A 118 -6.41 -3.47 -9.36
C MET A 118 -7.20 -4.49 -10.18
N GLY A 119 -8.38 -4.10 -10.68
CA GLY A 119 -9.18 -4.93 -11.58
C GLY A 119 -8.41 -5.36 -12.82
N MET A 120 -7.68 -4.44 -13.47
CA MET A 120 -6.85 -4.77 -14.63
C MET A 120 -5.73 -5.75 -14.27
N VAL A 121 -5.07 -5.58 -13.12
CA VAL A 121 -4.04 -6.52 -12.66
C VAL A 121 -4.62 -7.91 -12.48
N TYR A 122 -5.71 -8.05 -11.73
CA TYR A 122 -6.31 -9.35 -11.44
C TYR A 122 -6.96 -10.00 -12.67
N GLN A 123 -7.53 -9.21 -13.57
CA GLN A 123 -8.02 -9.71 -14.86
C GLN A 123 -6.87 -10.30 -15.69
N ALA A 124 -5.72 -9.62 -15.76
CA ALA A 124 -4.54 -10.13 -16.46
C ALA A 124 -3.96 -11.41 -15.82
N LEU A 125 -4.15 -11.58 -14.51
CA LEU A 125 -3.78 -12.79 -13.78
C LEU A 125 -4.77 -13.95 -13.96
N GLY A 126 -5.95 -13.70 -14.54
CA GLY A 126 -6.97 -14.71 -14.86
C GLY A 126 -8.28 -14.61 -14.07
N SER A 127 -8.47 -13.59 -13.25
CA SER A 127 -9.74 -13.36 -12.55
C SER A 127 -10.82 -12.85 -13.50
N THR A 128 -12.06 -13.33 -13.33
CA THR A 128 -13.23 -12.61 -13.86
C THR A 128 -13.54 -11.46 -12.91
N VAL A 129 -13.51 -10.22 -13.41
CA VAL A 129 -13.68 -9.02 -12.59
C VAL A 129 -15.04 -8.38 -12.86
N GLU A 130 -15.77 -8.09 -11.78
CA GLU A 130 -17.04 -7.36 -11.80
C GLU A 130 -16.88 -6.08 -11.00
N VAL A 131 -17.49 -4.98 -11.43
CA VAL A 131 -17.45 -3.70 -10.73
C VAL A 131 -18.87 -3.30 -10.35
N VAL A 132 -19.09 -3.00 -9.08
CA VAL A 132 -20.33 -2.41 -8.58
C VAL A 132 -20.06 -0.97 -8.14
N GLU A 133 -20.84 -0.04 -8.68
CA GLU A 133 -20.75 1.39 -8.38
C GLU A 133 -22.15 1.91 -8.04
N MET A 134 -22.25 2.81 -7.07
CA MET A 134 -23.51 3.51 -6.79
C MET A 134 -23.64 4.71 -7.74
N LEU A 135 -24.80 4.81 -8.41
CA LEU A 135 -25.19 5.98 -9.20
C LEU A 135 -25.82 7.06 -8.31
#